data_AF-A0A7Y2A141-F1
#
_entry.id   AF-A0A7Y2A141-F1
#
_cell.length_a   1.000
_cell.length_b   1.000
_cell.length_c   1.000
_cell.angle_alpha   90.00
_cell.angle_beta   90.00
_cell.angle_gamma   90.00
#
_symmetry.space_group_name_H-M   'P 1'
#
loop_
_entity.id
_entity.type
_entity.pdbx_description
1 polymer ?
#
loop_
_entity_poly.entity_id
_entity_poly.type
_entity_poly.pdbx_seq_one_letter_code
_entity_poly.pdbx_strand_id
1 'polypeptide(L)'
;LGVKEVPVDNLIPNKSYFFFSHTIKKQPYNRKLLKAMLDKNITFYDHETLVNENGFRIIGFGYYAGLVGAYNGFRALGIRDGLFDLPKVETLPDLDAMKAELDKITIPKIKILLSGTGKVAKGAKEILDHLKIKEVSDALYLTSKFSEPVYCMVDVMEYSKRKDGRVGDKYEFYKDPSGYESNFMPYAKETDFFIAGHFYGNDAPYLFTREDAKHPDFNINLVADISCDIDGPVASTIRASTIADPFYGYHPQTEKEVPYNAIGAIMVMAVDNLPCELPDNSSRGFGYTFLNEVIPAFFNEDKDGILARAKVCENGKLTEGFAYLQNYVDGIE
;
A
#
# COMPACT_ATOMS: atom_id res chain seq x y z
N LEU A 1 21.59 -11.83 4.55
CA LEU A 1 20.63 -10.96 3.85
C LEU A 1 19.47 -11.82 3.37
N GLY A 2 18.24 -11.40 3.61
CA GLY A 2 17.04 -12.04 3.11
C GLY A 2 15.92 -11.01 2.94
N VAL A 3 14.83 -11.39 2.28
CA VAL A 3 13.61 -10.57 2.21
C VAL A 3 12.72 -10.89 3.41
N LYS A 4 12.41 -12.17 3.64
CA LYS A 4 11.53 -12.64 4.73
C LYS A 4 12.33 -13.19 5.92
N GLU A 5 11.61 -13.43 7.02
CA GLU A 5 12.18 -14.02 8.23
C GLU A 5 12.89 -15.36 8.00
N VAL A 6 13.95 -15.58 8.77
CA VAL A 6 14.69 -16.86 8.79
C VAL A 6 14.06 -17.76 9.85
N PRO A 7 13.79 -19.05 9.55
CA PRO A 7 13.32 -20.00 10.56
C PRO A 7 14.26 -20.05 11.77
N VAL A 8 13.70 -20.08 12.98
CA VAL A 8 14.45 -20.02 14.25
C VAL A 8 15.56 -21.08 14.31
N ASP A 9 15.28 -22.29 13.83
CA ASP A 9 16.23 -23.42 13.86
C ASP A 9 17.43 -23.20 12.92
N ASN A 10 17.30 -22.32 11.93
CA ASN A 10 18.34 -21.98 10.97
C ASN A 10 19.17 -20.75 11.40
N LEU A 11 18.86 -20.13 12.55
CA LEU A 11 19.63 -19.00 13.06
C LEU A 11 20.99 -19.43 13.62
N ILE A 12 22.03 -18.82 13.07
CA ILE A 12 23.42 -19.03 13.46
C ILE A 12 23.80 -17.99 14.53
N PRO A 13 24.29 -18.41 15.70
CA PRO A 13 24.69 -17.49 16.76
C PRO A 13 25.82 -16.53 16.35
N ASN A 14 25.85 -15.33 16.96
CA ASN A 14 26.87 -14.30 16.76
C ASN A 14 27.02 -13.80 15.31
N LYS A 15 25.91 -13.76 14.55
CA LYS A 15 25.89 -13.28 13.16
C LYS A 15 25.02 -12.03 13.03
N SER A 16 25.27 -11.29 11.95
CA SER A 16 24.44 -10.15 11.55
C SER A 16 23.38 -10.57 10.53
N TYR A 17 22.13 -10.16 10.74
CA TYR A 17 21.01 -10.47 9.86
C TYR A 17 20.30 -9.22 9.39
N PHE A 18 19.70 -9.32 8.20
CA PHE A 18 18.96 -8.24 7.54
C PHE A 18 17.78 -8.85 6.77
N PHE A 19 16.55 -8.58 7.21
CA PHE A 19 15.29 -9.03 6.60
C PHE A 19 14.09 -8.24 7.17
N PHE A 20 12.90 -8.39 6.58
CA PHE A 20 11.65 -7.94 7.22
C PHE A 20 11.26 -8.95 8.29
N SER A 21 11.36 -8.56 9.57
CA SER A 21 11.11 -9.51 10.67
C SER A 21 9.66 -9.59 11.11
N HIS A 22 8.86 -8.57 10.78
CA HIS A 22 7.53 -8.38 11.37
C HIS A 22 7.54 -8.57 12.90
N THR A 23 8.52 -7.99 13.61
CA THR A 23 8.55 -7.98 15.08
C THR A 23 8.33 -6.59 15.67
N ILE A 24 8.63 -5.53 14.92
CA ILE A 24 8.63 -4.16 15.41
C ILE A 24 7.23 -3.62 15.75
N LYS A 25 6.18 -4.25 15.23
CA LYS A 25 4.77 -3.93 15.58
C LYS A 25 4.17 -4.97 16.53
N LYS A 26 5.02 -5.71 17.27
CA LYS A 26 4.63 -6.73 18.25
C LYS A 26 3.78 -7.87 17.66
N GLN A 27 4.03 -8.27 16.41
CA GLN A 27 3.22 -9.31 15.76
C GLN A 27 3.40 -10.69 16.42
N PRO A 28 2.35 -11.29 17.03
CA PRO A 28 2.51 -12.41 17.96
C PRO A 28 3.27 -13.62 17.42
N TYR A 29 3.12 -13.93 16.12
CA TYR A 29 3.70 -15.12 15.50
C TYR A 29 5.24 -15.09 15.44
N ASN A 30 5.84 -13.90 15.44
CA ASN A 30 7.30 -13.70 15.33
C ASN A 30 7.99 -13.31 16.62
N ARG A 31 7.29 -13.30 17.75
CA ARG A 31 7.92 -13.07 19.06
C ARG A 31 9.07 -14.04 19.34
N LYS A 32 8.84 -15.32 19.02
CA LYS A 32 9.84 -16.38 19.14
C LYS A 32 11.12 -16.10 18.35
N LEU A 33 11.00 -15.42 17.20
CA LEU A 33 12.12 -15.06 16.36
C LEU A 33 12.98 -13.98 17.03
N LEU A 34 12.36 -12.91 17.52
CA LEU A 34 13.07 -11.85 18.24
C LEU A 34 13.78 -12.38 19.47
N LYS A 35 13.10 -13.20 20.28
CA LYS A 35 13.71 -13.85 21.44
C LYS A 35 14.92 -14.72 21.05
N ALA A 36 14.78 -15.54 20.01
CA ALA A 36 15.88 -16.37 19.53
C ALA A 36 17.08 -15.55 19.03
N MET A 37 16.84 -14.38 18.40
CA MET A 37 17.93 -13.48 17.99
C MET A 37 18.69 -12.92 19.19
N LEU A 38 17.99 -12.54 20.26
CA LEU A 38 18.60 -12.08 21.51
C LEU A 38 19.41 -13.20 22.18
N ASP A 39 18.80 -14.38 22.36
CA ASP A 39 19.43 -15.55 23.01
C ASP A 39 20.70 -16.01 22.25
N LYS A 40 20.71 -15.88 20.92
CA LYS A 40 21.82 -16.27 20.04
C LYS A 40 22.85 -15.15 19.83
N ASN A 41 22.71 -14.02 20.51
CA ASN A 41 23.59 -12.85 20.36
C ASN A 41 23.71 -12.39 18.89
N ILE A 42 22.57 -12.30 18.19
CA ILE A 42 22.51 -11.82 16.81
C ILE A 42 22.44 -10.29 16.78
N THR A 43 23.17 -9.67 15.84
CA THR A 43 22.95 -8.28 15.46
C THR A 43 21.90 -8.22 14.35
N PHE A 44 20.75 -7.61 14.60
CA PHE A 44 19.65 -7.60 13.64
C PHE A 44 19.33 -6.20 13.14
N TYR A 45 19.19 -6.06 11.82
CA TYR A 45 18.71 -4.85 11.15
C TYR A 45 17.40 -5.15 10.41
N ASP A 46 16.36 -4.35 10.63
CA ASP A 46 15.06 -4.55 9.98
C ASP A 46 14.91 -3.65 8.75
N HIS A 47 14.62 -4.25 7.58
CA HIS A 47 14.38 -3.50 6.33
C HIS A 47 13.23 -2.49 6.44
N GLU A 48 12.24 -2.72 7.31
CA GLU A 48 11.11 -1.81 7.49
C GLU A 48 11.51 -0.47 8.11
N THR A 49 12.64 -0.45 8.83
CA THR A 49 13.12 0.69 9.61
C THR A 49 14.27 1.45 8.95
N LEU A 50 14.63 1.07 7.72
CA LEU A 50 15.57 1.80 6.89
C LEU A 50 14.93 3.10 6.39
N VAL A 51 15.27 4.20 7.05
CA VAL A 51 14.82 5.56 6.71
C VAL A 51 16.00 6.49 6.46
N ASN A 52 15.81 7.44 5.54
CA ASN A 52 16.78 8.52 5.32
C ASN A 52 16.71 9.58 6.44
N GLU A 53 17.53 10.62 6.34
CA GLU A 53 17.62 11.71 7.33
C GLU A 53 16.28 12.44 7.57
N ASN A 54 15.41 12.45 6.56
CA ASN A 54 14.09 13.06 6.63
C ASN A 54 13.00 12.09 7.13
N GLY A 55 13.38 10.88 7.54
CA GLY A 55 12.44 9.85 8.01
C GLY A 55 11.70 9.11 6.90
N PHE A 56 12.03 9.32 5.63
CA PHE A 56 11.40 8.59 4.52
C PHE A 56 12.01 7.20 4.37
N ARG A 57 11.14 6.20 4.23
CA ARG A 57 11.53 4.80 4.05
C ARG A 57 12.27 4.58 2.73
N ILE A 58 13.50 4.08 2.85
CA ILE A 58 14.41 3.78 1.73
C ILE A 58 13.93 2.52 1.00
N ILE A 59 13.79 1.42 1.73
CA ILE A 59 13.48 0.10 1.17
C ILE A 59 12.00 -0.25 1.29
N GLY A 60 11.38 -0.63 0.18
CA GLY A 60 10.01 -1.16 0.19
C GLY A 60 9.52 -1.51 -1.20
N PHE A 61 8.44 -2.29 -1.26
CA PHE A 61 7.87 -2.80 -2.51
C PHE A 61 6.68 -1.98 -3.02
N GLY A 62 6.38 -0.83 -2.38
CA GLY A 62 5.18 -0.06 -2.65
C GLY A 62 5.03 0.35 -4.13
N TYR A 63 6.11 0.73 -4.80
CA TYR A 63 6.05 1.09 -6.22
C TYR A 63 5.56 -0.07 -7.10
N TYR A 64 6.07 -1.29 -6.88
CA TYR A 64 5.61 -2.48 -7.58
C TYR A 64 4.19 -2.89 -7.20
N ALA A 65 3.80 -2.72 -5.93
CA ALA A 65 2.41 -2.91 -5.51
C ALA A 65 1.47 -1.95 -6.27
N GLY A 66 1.90 -0.70 -6.47
CA GLY A 66 1.19 0.30 -7.29
C GLY A 66 0.99 -0.15 -8.73
N LEU A 67 2.06 -0.61 -9.39
CA LEU A 67 2.03 -1.10 -10.77
C LEU A 67 1.04 -2.28 -10.92
N VAL A 68 1.22 -3.32 -10.12
CA VAL A 68 0.41 -4.54 -10.19
C VAL A 68 -1.03 -4.26 -9.74
N GLY A 69 -1.22 -3.46 -8.69
CA GLY A 69 -2.54 -3.11 -8.18
C GLY A 69 -3.37 -2.30 -9.17
N ALA A 70 -2.79 -1.30 -9.83
CA ALA A 70 -3.47 -0.58 -10.90
C ALA A 70 -3.78 -1.47 -12.10
N TYR A 71 -2.83 -2.32 -12.53
CA TYR A 71 -3.05 -3.31 -13.57
C TYR A 71 -4.23 -4.24 -13.25
N ASN A 72 -4.24 -4.83 -12.04
CA ASN A 72 -5.31 -5.71 -11.59
C ASN A 72 -6.66 -4.99 -11.48
N GLY A 73 -6.66 -3.69 -11.14
CA GLY A 73 -7.85 -2.85 -11.21
C GLY A 73 -8.39 -2.68 -12.63
N PHE A 74 -7.53 -2.44 -13.63
CA PHE A 74 -7.97 -2.43 -15.04
C PHE A 74 -8.42 -3.80 -15.51
N ARG A 75 -7.76 -4.88 -15.07
CA ARG A 75 -8.21 -6.24 -15.34
C ARG A 75 -9.61 -6.50 -14.77
N ALA A 76 -9.88 -6.03 -13.55
CA ALA A 76 -11.21 -6.07 -12.94
C ALA A 76 -12.25 -5.30 -13.78
N LEU A 77 -11.92 -4.08 -14.21
CA LEU A 77 -12.76 -3.28 -15.10
C LEU A 77 -13.13 -4.03 -16.39
N GLY A 78 -12.12 -4.59 -17.07
CA GLY A 78 -12.30 -5.35 -18.31
C GLY A 78 -13.23 -6.55 -18.15
N ILE A 79 -13.05 -7.33 -17.07
CA ILE A 79 -13.85 -8.52 -16.77
C ILE A 79 -15.28 -8.15 -16.37
N ARG A 80 -15.45 -7.16 -15.50
CA ARG A 80 -16.76 -6.74 -15.00
C ARG A 80 -17.67 -6.25 -16.12
N ASP A 81 -17.11 -5.43 -17.01
CA ASP A 81 -17.86 -4.71 -18.03
C ASP A 81 -17.79 -5.40 -19.41
N GLY A 82 -17.04 -6.50 -19.52
CA GLY A 82 -16.86 -7.24 -20.78
C GLY A 82 -16.13 -6.44 -21.87
N LEU A 83 -15.24 -5.53 -21.47
CA LEU A 83 -14.58 -4.58 -22.38
C LEU A 83 -13.34 -5.16 -23.05
N PHE A 84 -12.53 -5.88 -22.28
CA PHE A 84 -11.26 -6.46 -22.71
C PHE A 84 -10.82 -7.54 -21.71
N ASP A 85 -9.91 -8.41 -22.13
CA ASP A 85 -9.30 -9.43 -21.29
C ASP A 85 -7.82 -9.12 -21.09
N LEU A 86 -7.39 -9.10 -19.83
CA LEU A 86 -5.99 -8.94 -19.45
C LEU A 86 -5.55 -10.21 -18.71
N PRO A 87 -4.39 -10.80 -19.08
CA PRO A 87 -3.86 -11.96 -18.38
C PRO A 87 -3.54 -11.61 -16.92
N LYS A 88 -3.41 -12.62 -16.07
CA LYS A 88 -2.90 -12.39 -14.71
C LYS A 88 -1.42 -11.98 -14.76
N VAL A 89 -1.01 -11.07 -13.89
CA VAL A 89 0.37 -10.58 -13.88
C VAL A 89 1.36 -11.72 -13.59
N GLU A 90 1.01 -12.66 -12.71
CA GLU A 90 1.83 -13.86 -12.43
C GLU A 90 2.17 -14.73 -13.65
N THR A 91 1.42 -14.59 -14.75
CA THR A 91 1.66 -15.33 -16.01
C THR A 91 2.57 -14.59 -16.99
N LEU A 92 2.91 -13.33 -16.69
CA LEU A 92 3.75 -12.48 -17.50
C LEU A 92 5.19 -12.54 -16.98
N PRO A 93 6.20 -12.52 -17.87
CA PRO A 93 7.60 -12.68 -17.46
C PRO A 93 8.14 -11.46 -16.70
N ASP A 94 7.71 -10.25 -17.06
CA ASP A 94 8.23 -8.99 -16.54
C ASP A 94 7.26 -7.81 -16.76
N LEU A 95 7.68 -6.64 -16.26
CA LEU A 95 6.95 -5.38 -16.41
C LEU A 95 6.76 -4.95 -17.87
N ASP A 96 7.71 -5.24 -18.76
CA ASP A 96 7.62 -4.84 -20.17
C ASP A 96 6.53 -5.64 -20.89
N ALA A 97 6.45 -6.95 -20.64
CA ALA A 97 5.36 -7.80 -21.10
C ALA A 97 4.01 -7.36 -20.50
N MET A 98 3.97 -6.98 -19.22
CA MET A 98 2.75 -6.44 -18.60
C MET A 98 2.27 -5.16 -19.29
N LYS A 99 3.18 -4.23 -19.61
CA LYS A 99 2.88 -3.00 -20.35
C LYS A 99 2.44 -3.28 -21.79
N ALA A 100 3.04 -4.27 -22.45
CA ALA A 100 2.63 -4.69 -23.79
C ALA A 100 1.19 -5.24 -23.84
N GLU A 101 0.68 -5.82 -22.76
CA GLU A 101 -0.74 -6.20 -22.66
C GLU A 101 -1.65 -4.96 -22.51
N LEU A 102 -1.21 -3.94 -21.76
CA LEU A 102 -1.94 -2.67 -21.63
C LEU A 102 -2.01 -1.91 -22.95
N ASP A 103 -1.02 -2.04 -23.83
CA ASP A 103 -1.03 -1.41 -25.16
C ASP A 103 -2.17 -1.92 -26.07
N LYS A 104 -2.78 -3.06 -25.74
CA LYS A 104 -3.84 -3.71 -26.53
C LYS A 104 -5.24 -3.23 -26.18
N ILE A 105 -5.40 -2.52 -25.06
CA ILE A 105 -6.71 -2.14 -24.53
C ILE A 105 -7.02 -0.67 -24.77
N THR A 106 -8.29 -0.31 -24.71
CA THR A 106 -8.75 1.09 -24.72
C THR A 106 -9.70 1.29 -23.56
N ILE A 107 -9.44 2.30 -22.76
CA ILE A 107 -10.25 2.61 -21.58
C ILE A 107 -11.47 3.44 -22.00
N PRO A 108 -12.70 3.04 -21.63
CA PRO A 108 -13.89 3.82 -21.94
C PRO A 108 -13.89 5.14 -21.17
N LYS A 109 -14.85 6.02 -21.47
CA LYS A 109 -15.06 7.23 -20.68
C LYS A 109 -15.44 6.86 -19.24
N ILE A 110 -14.48 7.01 -18.31
CA ILE A 110 -14.65 6.85 -16.87
C ILE A 110 -13.83 7.89 -16.11
N LYS A 111 -14.21 8.16 -14.86
CA LYS A 111 -13.45 8.99 -13.93
C LYS A 111 -12.77 8.11 -12.90
N ILE A 112 -11.45 8.23 -12.83
CA ILE A 112 -10.59 7.44 -11.94
C ILE A 112 -10.05 8.36 -10.84
N LEU A 113 -10.13 7.92 -9.59
CA LEU A 113 -9.51 8.64 -8.48
C LEU A 113 -8.34 7.80 -7.96
N LEU A 114 -7.17 8.41 -7.83
CA LEU A 114 -5.99 7.81 -7.24
C LEU A 114 -5.66 8.58 -5.95
N SER A 115 -5.70 7.89 -4.79
CA SER A 115 -5.28 8.53 -3.54
C SER A 115 -3.80 8.30 -3.22
N GLY A 116 -3.19 9.31 -2.58
CA GLY A 116 -1.83 9.26 -2.06
C GLY A 116 -0.79 9.83 -3.02
N THR A 117 0.38 10.15 -2.47
CA THR A 117 1.54 10.72 -3.20
C THR A 117 2.83 9.90 -3.04
N GLY A 118 2.73 8.76 -2.35
CA GLY A 118 3.84 7.87 -2.03
C GLY A 118 4.25 6.93 -3.17
N LYS A 119 5.10 5.94 -2.84
CA LYS A 119 5.63 4.96 -3.81
C LYS A 119 4.51 4.17 -4.50
N VAL A 120 3.48 3.75 -3.75
CA VAL A 120 2.30 3.03 -4.28
C VAL A 120 1.57 3.86 -5.32
N ALA A 121 1.15 5.08 -4.97
CA ALA A 121 0.46 5.96 -5.90
C ALA A 121 1.31 6.27 -7.14
N LYS A 122 2.63 6.46 -7.00
CA LYS A 122 3.53 6.65 -8.15
C LYS A 122 3.56 5.45 -9.10
N GLY A 123 3.57 4.23 -8.56
CA GLY A 123 3.47 3.02 -9.38
C GLY A 123 2.12 2.90 -10.09
N ALA A 124 1.02 3.20 -9.40
CA ALA A 124 -0.30 3.21 -10.01
C ALA A 124 -0.42 4.29 -11.10
N LYS A 125 0.13 5.49 -10.84
CA LYS A 125 0.19 6.60 -11.79
C LYS A 125 0.92 6.20 -13.07
N GLU A 126 2.01 5.43 -12.98
CA GLU A 126 2.72 4.97 -14.16
C GLU A 126 1.85 4.10 -15.09
N ILE A 127 0.95 3.29 -14.54
CA ILE A 127 -0.02 2.53 -15.34
C ILE A 127 -1.06 3.45 -15.99
N LEU A 128 -1.56 4.45 -15.24
CA LEU A 128 -2.49 5.45 -15.76
C LEU A 128 -1.87 6.27 -16.91
N ASP A 129 -0.61 6.69 -16.73
CA ASP A 129 0.19 7.41 -17.72
C ASP A 129 0.48 6.54 -18.96
N HIS A 130 0.83 5.26 -18.75
CA HIS A 130 1.08 4.30 -19.83
C HIS A 130 -0.17 4.10 -20.71
N LEU A 131 -1.35 4.01 -20.07
CA LEU A 131 -2.65 3.97 -20.74
C LEU A 131 -3.09 5.32 -21.34
N LYS A 132 -2.28 6.38 -21.19
CA LYS A 132 -2.53 7.74 -21.70
C LYS A 132 -3.82 8.35 -21.17
N ILE A 133 -4.20 8.00 -19.95
CA ILE A 133 -5.35 8.58 -19.28
C ILE A 133 -4.97 9.97 -18.80
N LYS A 134 -5.80 10.97 -19.09
CA LYS A 134 -5.48 12.36 -18.82
C LYS A 134 -5.60 12.68 -17.33
N GLU A 135 -4.51 13.15 -16.73
CA GLU A 135 -4.52 13.73 -15.39
C GLU A 135 -5.24 15.09 -15.39
N VAL A 136 -6.12 15.30 -14.43
CA VAL A 136 -6.81 16.58 -14.20
C VAL A 136 -6.71 17.00 -12.74
N SER A 137 -6.79 18.31 -12.49
CA SER A 137 -6.83 18.84 -11.12
C SER A 137 -8.11 18.42 -10.39
N ASP A 138 -8.07 18.46 -9.07
CA ASP A 138 -9.22 18.22 -8.18
C ASP A 138 -10.42 19.11 -8.55
N ALA A 139 -10.18 20.41 -8.81
CA ALA A 139 -11.22 21.35 -9.18
C ALA A 139 -11.90 20.96 -10.49
N LEU A 140 -11.13 20.60 -11.53
CA LEU A 140 -11.70 20.14 -12.80
C LEU A 140 -12.38 18.78 -12.62
N TYR A 141 -11.79 17.88 -11.85
CA TYR A 141 -12.38 16.58 -11.56
C TYR A 141 -13.75 16.73 -10.92
N LEU A 142 -13.93 17.61 -9.94
CA LEU A 142 -15.20 17.76 -9.23
C LEU A 142 -16.26 18.57 -9.98
N THR A 143 -15.86 19.43 -10.93
CA THR A 143 -16.79 20.38 -11.56
C THR A 143 -17.06 20.14 -13.04
N SER A 144 -16.22 19.34 -13.72
CA SER A 144 -16.29 19.17 -15.17
C SER A 144 -16.82 17.79 -15.58
N LYS A 145 -17.43 17.75 -16.77
CA LYS A 145 -17.76 16.51 -17.47
C LYS A 145 -16.79 16.30 -18.61
N PHE A 146 -16.35 15.07 -18.80
CA PHE A 146 -15.34 14.69 -19.78
C PHE A 146 -15.93 13.78 -20.85
N SER A 147 -15.36 13.78 -22.06
CA SER A 147 -15.70 12.85 -23.14
C SER A 147 -14.73 11.68 -23.28
N GLU A 148 -13.63 11.72 -22.52
CA GLU A 148 -12.50 10.79 -22.52
C GLU A 148 -12.27 10.29 -21.08
N PRO A 149 -11.55 9.17 -20.86
CA PRO A 149 -11.13 8.78 -19.52
C PRO A 149 -10.21 9.83 -18.91
N VAL A 150 -10.44 10.14 -17.64
CA VAL A 150 -9.57 11.04 -16.87
C VAL A 150 -9.27 10.44 -15.51
N TYR A 151 -8.14 10.85 -14.93
CA TYR A 151 -7.86 10.56 -13.53
C TYR A 151 -7.49 11.82 -12.75
N CYS A 152 -7.76 11.80 -11.45
CA CYS A 152 -7.27 12.81 -10.51
C CYS A 152 -6.48 12.12 -9.41
N MET A 153 -5.32 12.68 -9.07
CA MET A 153 -4.48 12.22 -7.98
C MET A 153 -4.63 13.17 -6.79
N VAL A 154 -5.08 12.66 -5.65
CA VAL A 154 -5.40 13.45 -4.46
C VAL A 154 -4.49 13.10 -3.28
N ASP A 155 -4.03 14.10 -2.55
CA ASP A 155 -3.23 13.93 -1.32
C ASP A 155 -4.12 14.05 -0.07
N VAL A 156 -3.52 13.84 1.10
CA VAL A 156 -4.23 13.75 2.38
C VAL A 156 -5.07 14.97 2.73
N MET A 157 -4.69 16.17 2.27
CA MET A 157 -5.40 17.41 2.59
C MET A 157 -6.57 17.69 1.64
N GLU A 158 -6.65 17.00 0.50
CA GLU A 158 -7.79 17.06 -0.41
C GLU A 158 -8.96 16.22 0.12
N TYR A 159 -8.67 15.03 0.66
CA TYR A 159 -9.68 14.10 1.19
C TYR A 159 -9.83 14.12 2.72
N SER A 160 -9.07 14.93 3.44
CA SER A 160 -9.24 15.17 4.88
C SER A 160 -9.27 16.67 5.17
N LYS A 161 -10.13 17.09 6.10
CA LYS A 161 -10.21 18.51 6.52
C LYS A 161 -10.31 18.63 8.03
N ARG A 162 -9.91 19.78 8.58
CA ARG A 162 -10.01 20.02 10.03
C ARG A 162 -11.45 20.25 10.45
N LYS A 163 -11.83 19.67 11.59
CA LYS A 163 -13.16 19.87 12.22
C LYS A 163 -13.41 21.31 12.66
N ASP A 164 -12.33 22.05 12.96
CA ASP A 164 -12.40 23.45 13.40
C ASP A 164 -12.45 24.47 12.25
N GLY A 165 -12.48 24.00 11.00
CA GLY A 165 -12.56 24.85 9.80
C GLY A 165 -11.26 25.56 9.42
N ARG A 166 -10.16 25.32 10.13
CA ARG A 166 -8.84 25.87 9.74
C ARG A 166 -8.25 25.09 8.55
N VAL A 167 -7.26 25.68 7.90
CA VAL A 167 -6.46 24.99 6.88
C VAL A 167 -5.70 23.83 7.53
N GLY A 168 -5.77 22.66 6.90
CA GLY A 168 -5.07 21.46 7.35
C GLY A 168 -3.56 21.53 7.11
N ASP A 169 -2.81 20.82 7.94
CA ASP A 169 -1.38 20.56 7.72
C ASP A 169 -1.14 19.05 7.74
N LYS A 170 -0.51 18.54 6.68
CA LYS A 170 -0.30 17.10 6.51
C LYS A 170 0.64 16.50 7.55
N TYR A 171 1.64 17.25 8.04
CA TYR A 171 2.56 16.75 9.05
C TYR A 171 1.93 16.75 10.43
N GLU A 172 1.02 17.69 10.73
CA GLU A 172 0.16 17.60 11.91
C GLU A 172 -0.76 16.38 11.81
N PHE A 173 -1.41 16.18 10.66
CA PHE A 173 -2.29 15.01 10.42
C PHE A 173 -1.55 13.68 10.63
N TYR A 174 -0.33 13.53 10.11
CA TYR A 174 0.46 12.31 10.27
C TYR A 174 0.88 12.05 11.72
N LYS A 175 0.95 13.08 12.57
CA LYS A 175 1.25 12.93 13.99
C LYS A 175 0.00 12.62 14.81
N ASP A 176 -1.09 13.31 14.53
CA ASP A 176 -2.36 13.17 15.23
C ASP A 176 -3.53 13.56 14.30
N PRO A 177 -4.26 12.58 13.74
CA PRO A 177 -5.39 12.84 12.86
C PRO A 177 -6.71 13.15 13.61
N SER A 178 -6.74 13.13 14.94
CA SER A 178 -8.00 13.23 15.72
C SER A 178 -8.79 14.52 15.47
N GLY A 179 -8.11 15.62 15.13
CA GLY A 179 -8.69 16.91 14.75
C GLY A 179 -9.30 16.97 13.34
N TYR A 180 -9.22 15.89 12.56
CA TYR A 180 -9.63 15.84 11.16
C TYR A 180 -10.87 14.95 10.94
N GLU A 181 -11.57 15.22 9.84
CA GLU A 181 -12.71 14.43 9.34
C GLU A 181 -12.57 14.22 7.83
N SER A 182 -13.32 13.24 7.31
CA SER A 182 -13.32 12.92 5.88
C SER A 182 -13.88 14.07 5.05
N ASN A 183 -13.22 14.34 3.92
CA ASN A 183 -13.69 15.20 2.85
C ASN A 183 -13.76 14.42 1.52
N PHE A 184 -13.92 13.09 1.57
CA PHE A 184 -13.83 12.24 0.39
C PHE A 184 -15.14 12.14 -0.41
N MET A 185 -16.31 12.32 0.23
CA MET A 185 -17.61 12.15 -0.44
C MET A 185 -17.76 12.96 -1.74
N PRO A 186 -17.31 14.23 -1.86
CA PRO A 186 -17.30 14.95 -3.13
C PRO A 186 -16.63 14.17 -4.28
N TYR A 187 -15.53 13.47 -4.00
CA TYR A 187 -14.87 12.62 -4.98
C TYR A 187 -15.64 11.33 -5.23
N ALA A 188 -16.18 10.69 -4.17
CA ALA A 188 -16.95 9.46 -4.29
C ALA A 188 -18.19 9.59 -5.19
N LYS A 189 -18.78 10.79 -5.27
CA LYS A 189 -19.90 11.10 -6.18
C LYS A 189 -19.51 11.17 -7.65
N GLU A 190 -18.25 11.48 -7.94
CA GLU A 190 -17.75 11.76 -9.28
C GLU A 190 -16.77 10.69 -9.80
N THR A 191 -16.53 9.64 -9.00
CA THR A 191 -15.56 8.57 -9.30
C THR A 191 -16.29 7.29 -9.68
N ASP A 192 -15.89 6.66 -10.78
CA ASP A 192 -16.36 5.32 -11.15
C ASP A 192 -15.41 4.24 -10.58
N PHE A 193 -14.11 4.47 -10.75
CA PHE A 193 -13.03 3.57 -10.37
C PHE A 193 -12.07 4.25 -9.40
N PHE A 194 -12.01 3.75 -8.16
CA PHE A 194 -11.10 4.24 -7.15
C PHE A 194 -9.87 3.33 -6.99
N ILE A 195 -8.67 3.91 -7.03
CA ILE A 195 -7.39 3.24 -6.74
C ILE A 195 -6.85 3.80 -5.42
N ALA A 196 -6.82 2.98 -4.38
CA ALA A 196 -6.33 3.37 -3.07
C ALA A 196 -4.81 3.19 -3.00
N GLY A 197 -4.05 4.29 -3.09
CA GLY A 197 -2.59 4.31 -2.98
C GLY A 197 -2.08 5.11 -1.77
N HIS A 198 -3.00 5.50 -0.88
CA HIS A 198 -2.74 6.24 0.33
C HIS A 198 -2.11 5.38 1.43
N PHE A 199 -1.51 6.07 2.40
CA PHE A 199 -1.15 5.47 3.68
C PHE A 199 -2.26 5.78 4.68
N TYR A 200 -2.71 4.76 5.40
CA TYR A 200 -3.70 4.92 6.47
C TYR A 200 -3.02 4.82 7.83
N GLY A 201 -3.10 5.92 8.59
CA GLY A 201 -2.60 5.98 9.96
C GLY A 201 -3.63 5.50 10.96
N ASN A 202 -3.18 5.08 12.14
CA ASN A 202 -4.09 4.83 13.27
C ASN A 202 -4.94 6.08 13.54
N ASP A 203 -6.22 5.87 13.83
CA ASP A 203 -7.20 6.91 14.15
C ASP A 203 -7.50 7.93 13.04
N ALA A 204 -6.96 7.73 11.82
CA ALA A 204 -7.32 8.54 10.67
C ALA A 204 -8.81 8.33 10.29
N PRO A 205 -9.50 9.35 9.78
CA PRO A 205 -10.87 9.19 9.31
C PRO A 205 -10.92 8.23 8.11
N TYR A 206 -12.04 7.53 7.98
CA TYR A 206 -12.33 6.75 6.77
C TYR A 206 -12.30 7.67 5.55
N LEU A 207 -11.85 7.15 4.39
CA LEU A 207 -12.14 7.82 3.12
C LEU A 207 -13.64 7.80 2.91
N PHE A 208 -14.25 6.61 2.82
CA PHE A 208 -15.71 6.48 2.85
C PHE A 208 -16.13 5.34 3.78
N THR A 209 -17.20 5.59 4.52
CA THR A 209 -17.82 4.65 5.45
C THR A 209 -18.84 3.74 4.75
N ARG A 210 -19.34 2.72 5.47
CA ARG A 210 -20.44 1.88 4.97
C ARG A 210 -21.72 2.69 4.70
N GLU A 211 -21.98 3.72 5.50
CA GLU A 211 -23.12 4.62 5.29
C GLU A 211 -22.93 5.50 4.06
N ASP A 212 -21.71 6.00 3.81
CA ASP A 212 -21.41 6.73 2.57
C ASP A 212 -21.65 5.85 1.33
N ALA A 213 -21.24 4.58 1.37
CA ALA A 213 -21.44 3.63 0.26
C ALA A 213 -22.92 3.29 0.00
N LYS A 214 -23.82 3.51 0.98
CA LYS A 214 -25.27 3.35 0.81
C LYS A 214 -25.95 4.61 0.25
N HIS A 215 -25.26 5.75 0.26
CA HIS A 215 -25.82 7.03 -0.14
C HIS A 215 -26.18 7.02 -1.64
N PRO A 216 -27.34 7.56 -2.06
CA PRO A 216 -27.79 7.52 -3.46
C PRO A 216 -26.84 8.22 -4.44
N ASP A 217 -26.10 9.22 -3.97
CA ASP A 217 -25.09 9.92 -4.77
C ASP A 217 -23.74 9.18 -4.85
N PHE A 218 -23.52 8.09 -4.12
CA PHE A 218 -22.25 7.36 -4.14
C PHE A 218 -22.08 6.62 -5.47
N ASN A 219 -21.01 6.90 -6.21
CA ASN A 219 -20.84 6.42 -7.60
C ASN A 219 -19.76 5.35 -7.76
N ILE A 220 -18.84 5.20 -6.80
CA ILE A 220 -17.74 4.24 -6.92
C ILE A 220 -18.31 2.82 -7.02
N ASN A 221 -17.98 2.13 -8.11
CA ASN A 221 -18.43 0.77 -8.37
C ASN A 221 -17.27 -0.20 -8.63
N LEU A 222 -16.04 0.30 -8.68
CA LEU A 222 -14.81 -0.47 -8.72
C LEU A 222 -13.77 0.13 -7.77
N VAL A 223 -13.16 -0.72 -6.96
CA VAL A 223 -12.09 -0.35 -6.02
C VAL A 223 -10.89 -1.27 -6.25
N ALA A 224 -9.73 -0.69 -6.53
CA ALA A 224 -8.44 -1.32 -6.41
C ALA A 224 -7.76 -0.81 -5.13
N ASP A 225 -7.97 -1.53 -4.02
CA ASP A 225 -7.41 -1.19 -2.73
C ASP A 225 -6.01 -1.81 -2.57
N ILE A 226 -4.98 -1.02 -2.89
CA ILE A 226 -3.58 -1.46 -2.84
C ILE A 226 -3.02 -1.39 -1.41
N SER A 227 -3.61 -0.58 -0.52
CA SER A 227 -3.19 -0.56 0.89
C SER A 227 -3.72 -1.79 1.63
N CYS A 228 -4.88 -2.31 1.22
CA CYS A 228 -5.50 -3.54 1.74
C CYS A 228 -5.71 -3.50 3.26
N ASP A 229 -6.13 -2.34 3.76
CA ASP A 229 -6.48 -2.13 5.16
C ASP A 229 -7.90 -2.68 5.41
N ILE A 230 -7.99 -3.92 5.90
CA ILE A 230 -9.26 -4.63 6.15
C ILE A 230 -10.11 -3.89 7.18
N ASP A 231 -11.36 -3.59 6.82
CA ASP A 231 -12.30 -2.80 7.63
C ASP A 231 -11.69 -1.45 8.09
N GLY A 232 -10.84 -0.89 7.22
CA GLY A 232 -10.15 0.38 7.42
C GLY A 232 -10.74 1.50 6.56
N PRO A 233 -9.92 2.35 5.93
CA PRO A 233 -10.34 3.61 5.29
C PRO A 233 -11.33 3.44 4.13
N VAL A 234 -11.36 2.27 3.51
CA VAL A 234 -12.16 1.94 2.35
C VAL A 234 -13.16 0.88 2.78
N ALA A 235 -14.38 1.30 3.14
CA ALA A 235 -15.34 0.42 3.82
C ALA A 235 -15.76 -0.83 3.02
N SER A 236 -15.56 -0.85 1.70
CA SER A 236 -15.80 -2.04 0.87
C SER A 236 -14.72 -3.13 1.00
N THR A 237 -13.57 -2.81 1.58
CA THR A 237 -12.45 -3.74 1.79
C THR A 237 -12.68 -4.59 3.04
N ILE A 238 -13.52 -5.62 2.90
CA ILE A 238 -13.96 -6.48 4.01
C ILE A 238 -13.03 -7.68 4.27
N ARG A 239 -12.14 -7.98 3.33
CA ARG A 239 -11.07 -8.99 3.48
C ARG A 239 -9.96 -8.77 2.46
N ALA A 240 -8.81 -9.35 2.73
CA ALA A 240 -7.79 -9.58 1.71
C ALA A 240 -8.29 -10.61 0.67
N SER A 241 -7.96 -10.34 -0.58
CA SER A 241 -8.09 -11.25 -1.73
C SER A 241 -6.73 -11.86 -2.06
N THR A 242 -6.70 -12.83 -2.98
CA THR A 242 -5.47 -13.57 -3.29
C THR A 242 -5.09 -13.39 -4.75
N ILE A 243 -3.84 -13.64 -5.11
CA ILE A 243 -3.40 -13.66 -6.53
C ILE A 243 -4.23 -14.68 -7.35
N ALA A 244 -4.61 -15.81 -6.73
CA ALA A 244 -5.44 -16.82 -7.38
C ALA A 244 -6.86 -16.30 -7.65
N ASP A 245 -7.47 -15.67 -6.64
CA ASP A 245 -8.84 -15.14 -6.66
C ASP A 245 -8.84 -13.66 -6.21
N PRO A 246 -8.47 -12.72 -7.11
CA PRO A 246 -8.15 -11.35 -6.73
C PRO A 246 -9.38 -10.45 -6.59
N PHE A 247 -10.57 -10.93 -6.95
CA PHE A 247 -11.77 -10.10 -7.04
C PHE A 247 -12.93 -10.66 -6.24
N TYR A 248 -13.67 -9.77 -5.57
CA TYR A 248 -14.96 -10.05 -4.96
C TYR A 248 -15.90 -8.86 -5.13
N GLY A 249 -17.19 -9.06 -4.87
CA GLY A 249 -18.17 -7.98 -4.82
C GLY A 249 -18.51 -7.64 -3.38
N TYR A 250 -18.62 -6.35 -3.07
CA TYR A 250 -19.19 -5.85 -1.83
C TYR A 250 -20.56 -5.24 -2.12
N HIS A 251 -21.62 -5.71 -1.46
CA HIS A 251 -22.96 -5.17 -1.65
C HIS A 251 -23.28 -4.10 -0.58
N PRO A 252 -23.35 -2.80 -0.91
CA PRO A 252 -23.42 -1.73 0.10
C PRO A 252 -24.61 -1.82 1.06
N GLN A 253 -25.77 -2.25 0.57
CA GLN A 253 -26.98 -2.33 1.41
C GLN A 253 -26.95 -3.47 2.43
N THR A 254 -26.28 -4.58 2.11
CA THR A 254 -26.24 -5.76 2.99
C THR A 254 -24.91 -5.88 3.73
N GLU A 255 -23.90 -5.09 3.31
CA GLU A 255 -22.53 -5.08 3.82
C GLU A 255 -21.84 -6.45 3.72
N LYS A 256 -22.28 -7.27 2.77
CA LYS A 256 -21.80 -8.64 2.58
C LYS A 256 -21.03 -8.78 1.29
N GLU A 257 -20.14 -9.77 1.31
CA GLU A 257 -19.55 -10.30 0.10
C GLU A 257 -20.63 -10.93 -0.78
N VAL A 258 -20.56 -10.60 -2.06
CA VAL A 258 -21.37 -11.15 -3.15
C VAL A 258 -20.45 -11.47 -4.33
N PRO A 259 -20.90 -12.21 -5.35
CA PRO A 259 -20.14 -12.36 -6.59
C PRO A 259 -19.72 -10.99 -7.15
N TYR A 260 -18.51 -10.89 -7.69
CA TYR A 260 -17.93 -9.63 -8.17
C TYR A 260 -18.74 -8.93 -9.28
N ASN A 261 -19.61 -9.68 -9.97
CA ASN A 261 -20.48 -9.23 -11.05
C ASN A 261 -21.95 -9.07 -10.61
N ALA A 262 -22.25 -9.15 -9.31
CA ALA A 262 -23.60 -8.95 -8.82
C ALA A 262 -24.07 -7.50 -9.08
N ILE A 263 -25.33 -7.35 -9.47
CA ILE A 263 -25.93 -6.03 -9.72
C ILE A 263 -25.89 -5.20 -8.43
N GLY A 264 -25.39 -3.97 -8.53
CA GLY A 264 -25.27 -3.05 -7.39
C GLY A 264 -24.11 -3.35 -6.45
N ALA A 265 -23.23 -4.30 -6.79
CA ALA A 265 -22.00 -4.54 -6.03
C ALA A 265 -20.91 -3.54 -6.43
N ILE A 266 -20.09 -3.16 -5.45
CA ILE A 266 -18.78 -2.56 -5.67
C ILE A 266 -17.80 -3.71 -5.87
N MET A 267 -17.18 -3.82 -7.05
CA MET A 267 -16.13 -4.81 -7.27
C MET A 267 -14.86 -4.36 -6.57
N VAL A 268 -14.22 -5.25 -5.82
CA VAL A 268 -13.04 -4.94 -5.01
C VAL A 268 -11.89 -5.87 -5.38
N MET A 269 -10.71 -5.28 -5.61
CA MET A 269 -9.41 -5.94 -5.63
C MET A 269 -8.61 -5.44 -4.43
N ALA A 270 -8.21 -6.35 -3.54
CA ALA A 270 -7.46 -6.02 -2.33
C ALA A 270 -6.45 -7.13 -2.03
N VAL A 271 -5.44 -7.29 -2.89
CA VAL A 271 -4.40 -8.32 -2.75
C VAL A 271 -3.26 -7.74 -1.90
N ASP A 272 -2.90 -8.43 -0.81
CA ASP A 272 -1.93 -7.92 0.18
C ASP A 272 -0.45 -8.15 -0.18
N ASN A 273 -0.20 -8.92 -1.25
CA ASN A 273 1.12 -9.33 -1.68
C ASN A 273 1.37 -9.08 -3.19
N LEU A 274 0.72 -8.05 -3.75
CA LEU A 274 0.83 -7.63 -5.17
C LEU A 274 2.26 -7.63 -5.77
N PRO A 275 3.32 -7.19 -5.08
CA PRO A 275 4.68 -7.24 -5.64
C PRO A 275 5.15 -8.66 -6.02
N CYS A 276 4.56 -9.71 -5.43
CA CYS A 276 4.89 -11.10 -5.74
C CYS A 276 4.46 -11.52 -7.16
N GLU A 277 3.58 -10.77 -7.82
CA GLU A 277 3.23 -11.03 -9.22
C GLU A 277 4.29 -10.51 -10.21
N LEU A 278 5.17 -9.60 -9.79
CA LEU A 278 6.35 -9.15 -10.55
C LEU A 278 7.65 -9.42 -9.77
N PRO A 279 8.02 -10.69 -9.53
CA PRO A 279 9.12 -11.03 -8.63
C PRO A 279 10.50 -10.62 -9.16
N ASP A 280 10.76 -10.71 -10.47
CA ASP A 280 12.06 -10.30 -11.03
C ASP A 280 12.26 -8.78 -10.91
N ASN A 281 11.31 -7.98 -11.43
CA ASN A 281 11.41 -6.52 -11.36
C ASN A 281 11.44 -6.01 -9.91
N SER A 282 10.58 -6.55 -9.03
CA SER A 282 10.55 -6.14 -7.62
C SER A 282 11.85 -6.49 -6.87
N SER A 283 12.45 -7.64 -7.15
CA SER A 283 13.74 -8.05 -6.58
C SER A 283 14.89 -7.20 -7.10
N ARG A 284 14.94 -6.90 -8.40
CA ARG A 284 15.96 -6.02 -9.00
C ARG A 284 15.87 -4.61 -8.43
N GLY A 285 14.67 -4.04 -8.36
CA GLY A 285 14.46 -2.72 -7.78
C GLY A 285 14.88 -2.65 -6.32
N PHE A 286 14.44 -3.63 -5.52
CA PHE A 286 14.87 -3.76 -4.13
C PHE A 286 16.40 -3.82 -4.00
N GLY A 287 17.04 -4.70 -4.78
CA GLY A 287 18.49 -4.91 -4.75
C GLY A 287 19.26 -3.66 -5.17
N TYR A 288 18.79 -2.95 -6.19
CA TYR A 288 19.37 -1.70 -6.65
C TYR A 288 19.29 -0.61 -5.59
N THR A 289 18.13 -0.40 -4.96
CA THR A 289 18.00 0.58 -3.87
C THR A 289 18.87 0.18 -2.67
N PHE A 290 18.88 -1.10 -2.29
CA PHE A 290 19.72 -1.57 -1.18
C PHE A 290 21.21 -1.32 -1.45
N LEU A 291 21.68 -1.64 -2.66
CA LEU A 291 23.06 -1.45 -3.07
C LEU A 291 23.48 0.02 -3.09
N ASN A 292 22.61 0.94 -3.54
CA ASN A 292 22.99 2.34 -3.71
C ASN A 292 22.72 3.20 -2.47
N GLU A 293 21.71 2.87 -1.66
CA GLU A 293 21.28 3.71 -0.54
C GLU A 293 21.64 3.13 0.84
N VAL A 294 21.82 1.81 0.96
CA VAL A 294 22.06 1.16 2.27
C VAL A 294 23.50 0.65 2.39
N ILE A 295 24.02 -0.03 1.37
CA ILE A 295 25.38 -0.57 1.40
C ILE A 295 26.46 0.48 1.71
N PRO A 296 26.41 1.73 1.18
CA PRO A 296 27.41 2.74 1.51
C PRO A 296 27.52 3.06 3.00
N ALA A 297 26.43 2.94 3.75
CA ALA A 297 26.39 3.20 5.20
C ALA A 297 27.33 2.28 6.00
N PHE A 298 27.60 1.07 5.49
CA PHE A 298 28.55 0.13 6.11
C PHE A 298 30.02 0.55 5.97
N PHE A 299 30.33 1.44 5.03
CA PHE A 299 31.70 1.80 4.67
C PHE A 299 32.04 3.27 4.92
N ASN A 300 31.07 4.06 5.36
CA ASN A 300 31.23 5.50 5.60
C ASN A 300 30.98 5.89 7.07
N GLU A 301 31.14 4.93 7.99
CA GLU A 301 30.88 5.10 9.43
C GLU A 301 29.40 5.44 9.73
N ASP A 302 28.48 4.96 8.90
CA ASP A 302 27.04 5.25 9.00
C ASP A 302 26.73 6.74 9.13
N LYS A 303 27.38 7.57 8.29
CA LYS A 303 27.35 9.04 8.39
C LYS A 303 25.93 9.64 8.50
N ASP A 304 24.94 9.02 7.86
CA ASP A 304 23.55 9.47 7.81
C ASP A 304 22.68 8.76 8.87
N GLY A 305 23.26 7.88 9.69
CA GLY A 305 22.61 7.11 10.76
C GLY A 305 21.60 6.05 10.28
N ILE A 306 21.72 5.59 9.03
CA ILE A 306 20.78 4.63 8.41
C ILE A 306 20.82 3.29 9.15
N LEU A 307 22.02 2.78 9.42
CA LEU A 307 22.19 1.48 10.09
C LEU A 307 21.83 1.57 11.57
N ALA A 308 22.23 2.64 12.24
CA ALA A 308 21.93 2.88 13.65
C ALA A 308 20.42 2.89 13.90
N ARG A 309 19.64 3.60 13.06
CA ARG A 309 18.18 3.63 13.15
C ARG A 309 17.54 2.28 12.85
N ALA A 310 18.14 1.49 11.95
CA ALA A 310 17.58 0.20 11.55
C ALA A 310 17.98 -0.97 12.47
N LYS A 311 18.96 -0.78 13.37
CA LYS A 311 19.48 -1.84 14.23
C LYS A 311 18.53 -2.10 15.39
N VAL A 312 17.87 -3.26 15.37
CA VAL A 312 16.87 -3.67 16.37
C VAL A 312 17.51 -4.26 17.62
N CYS A 313 18.49 -5.14 17.45
CA CYS A 313 19.19 -5.78 18.56
C CYS A 313 20.68 -5.98 18.27
N GLU A 314 21.48 -6.00 19.34
CA GLU A 314 22.93 -6.23 19.32
C GLU A 314 23.38 -6.64 20.73
N ASN A 315 24.45 -7.43 20.86
CA ASN A 315 25.02 -7.84 22.15
C ASN A 315 23.98 -8.52 23.08
N GLY A 316 23.07 -9.31 22.49
CA GLY A 316 22.00 -10.02 23.20
C GLY A 316 20.91 -9.12 23.79
N LYS A 317 20.83 -7.84 23.38
CA LYS A 317 19.87 -6.86 23.91
C LYS A 317 19.20 -6.08 22.77
N LEU A 318 18.00 -5.57 23.05
CA LEU A 318 17.37 -4.57 22.19
C LEU A 318 18.16 -3.27 22.25
N THR A 319 18.24 -2.55 21.13
CA THR A 319 18.81 -1.20 21.08
C THR A 319 17.82 -0.18 21.64
N GLU A 320 18.28 1.05 21.91
CA GLU A 320 17.47 2.11 22.54
C GLU A 320 16.18 2.40 21.77
N GLY A 321 16.26 2.53 20.44
CA GLY A 321 15.09 2.80 19.59
C GLY A 321 14.05 1.68 19.58
N PHE A 322 14.40 0.48 20.07
CA PHE A 322 13.53 -0.70 20.09
C PHE A 322 13.27 -1.22 21.51
N ALA A 323 13.67 -0.47 22.55
CA ALA A 323 13.46 -0.86 23.95
C ALA A 323 11.98 -1.08 24.30
N TYR A 324 11.05 -0.45 23.56
CA TYR A 324 9.59 -0.65 23.73
C TYR A 324 9.12 -2.08 23.41
N LEU A 325 9.96 -2.91 22.78
CA LEU A 325 9.68 -4.32 22.50
C LEU A 325 10.03 -5.26 23.66
N GLN A 326 10.60 -4.76 24.77
CA GLN A 326 11.09 -5.61 25.85
C GLN A 326 9.95 -6.42 26.51
N ASN A 327 8.83 -5.78 26.85
CA ASN A 327 7.67 -6.48 27.41
C ASN A 327 7.12 -7.54 26.45
N TYR A 328 7.05 -7.20 25.16
CA TYR A 328 6.67 -8.12 24.10
C TYR A 328 7.60 -9.35 24.07
N VAL A 329 8.93 -9.17 24.13
CA VAL A 329 9.89 -10.29 24.20
C VAL A 329 9.69 -11.15 25.45
N ASP A 330 9.50 -10.50 26.60
CA ASP A 330 9.35 -11.16 27.90
C ASP A 330 7.99 -11.85 28.06
N GLY A 331 7.01 -11.53 27.21
CA GLY A 331 5.67 -12.08 27.26
C GLY A 331 4.78 -11.48 28.34
N ILE A 332 5.00 -10.21 28.64
CA ILE A 332 4.27 -9.44 29.65
C ILE A 332 3.08 -8.68 29.02
N GLU A 333 3.04 -8.57 27.68
CA GLU A 333 1.97 -7.95 26.90
C GLU A 333 1.55 -8.80 25.69
#